data_AF-A0A916E989-F1
#
_entry.id   AF-A0A916E989-F1
#
_cell.length_a   1.000
_cell.length_b   1.000
_cell.length_c   1.000
_cell.angle_alpha   90.00
_cell.angle_beta   90.00
_cell.angle_gamma   90.00
#
_symmetry.space_group_name_H-M   'P 1'
#
loop_
_entity.id
_entity.type
_entity.pdbx_description
1 polymer ?
#
loop_
_entity_poly.entity_id
_entity_poly.type
_entity_poly.pdbx_seq_one_letter_code
_entity_poly.pdbx_strand_id
1 'polypeptide(L)'
;MDRNLTVELIKVPAHGDDVYNIQADSLAKDAHSSLQPTTLLSTFCYAPCLLTFNSLPIDVNIRHFLRSIADARALLSFCSLARFTALGSPSLFDWAGIYFCLSQIKGFASHRNGRPEFWIFRIKLLLDMLPTLTTLQQRKPYLYSPDWLCPQCNSAPEDLNHLWTCPYILPELNPCLTHRSEVIKFRDSCLSSFLSLKSLDISFQTEFSALDCWNYEAPSSSCLWLTRGLLPAHLTAFLNQYFPLSVIYKIISSLLNDFQVKLYGEIWLCRNVLFHAWEESQGISAASKLRGPSTNSFPNTTSPQQHNSSLASVSQDSWISWISSSIIRGGSWISHLDFLRRLTVQPLRISFW
;
A
#
# COMPACT_ATOMS: atom_id res chain seq x y z
N MET A 1 23.80 -39.40 8.74
CA MET A 1 22.69 -40.23 9.25
C MET A 1 21.63 -39.28 9.77
N ASP A 2 20.75 -38.83 8.89
CA ASP A 2 19.63 -37.96 9.28
C ASP A 2 18.58 -38.81 9.99
N ARG A 3 18.37 -38.52 11.28
CA ARG A 3 17.29 -39.15 12.04
C ARG A 3 15.99 -38.45 11.64
N ASN A 4 15.29 -39.02 10.66
CA ASN A 4 13.93 -38.61 10.30
C ASN A 4 13.01 -38.85 11.50
N LEU A 5 12.68 -37.77 12.19
CA LEU A 5 11.77 -37.79 13.32
C LEU A 5 10.34 -37.69 12.77
N THR A 6 9.61 -38.79 12.81
CA THR A 6 8.19 -38.83 12.44
C THR A 6 7.39 -38.26 13.60
N VAL A 7 6.84 -37.05 13.44
CA VAL A 7 5.98 -36.42 14.45
C VAL A 7 4.53 -36.59 14.02
N GLU A 8 3.74 -37.24 14.87
CA GLU A 8 2.30 -37.37 14.72
C GLU A 8 1.61 -36.32 15.60
N LEU A 9 0.90 -35.37 14.97
CA LEU A 9 0.15 -34.34 15.69
C LEU A 9 -1.29 -34.79 15.86
N ILE A 10 -1.61 -35.25 17.06
CA ILE A 10 -2.98 -35.62 17.43
C ILE A 10 -3.68 -34.39 18.00
N LYS A 11 -4.69 -33.89 17.29
CA LYS A 11 -5.58 -32.86 17.81
C LYS A 11 -6.50 -33.48 18.85
N VAL A 12 -6.11 -33.39 20.12
CA VAL A 12 -6.99 -33.75 21.24
C VAL A 12 -7.95 -32.58 21.48
N PRO A 13 -9.28 -32.78 21.39
CA PRO A 13 -10.24 -31.75 21.77
C PRO A 13 -10.05 -31.44 23.26
N ALA A 14 -9.69 -30.21 23.60
CA ALA A 14 -9.69 -29.78 24.99
C ALA A 14 -11.15 -29.71 25.46
N HIS A 15 -11.53 -30.53 26.44
CA HIS A 15 -12.83 -30.49 27.12
C HIS A 15 -14.06 -30.76 26.24
N GLY A 16 -13.98 -31.74 25.32
CA GLY A 16 -15.09 -32.13 24.44
C GLY A 16 -16.35 -32.64 25.16
N ASP A 17 -16.25 -33.01 26.44
CA ASP A 17 -17.38 -33.52 27.25
C ASP A 17 -17.90 -32.48 28.26
N ASP A 18 -17.32 -31.28 28.31
CA ASP A 18 -17.79 -30.21 29.20
C ASP A 18 -18.94 -29.45 28.53
N VAL A 19 -20.15 -29.71 29.01
CA VAL A 19 -21.39 -29.09 28.53
C VAL A 19 -21.32 -27.56 28.54
N TYR A 20 -20.67 -26.95 29.55
CA TYR A 20 -20.56 -25.50 29.63
C TYR A 20 -19.56 -24.95 28.61
N ASN A 21 -18.51 -25.69 28.29
CA ASN A 21 -17.54 -25.27 27.29
C ASN A 21 -18.10 -25.42 25.86
N ILE A 22 -18.84 -26.50 25.58
CA ILE A 22 -19.60 -26.65 24.32
C ILE A 22 -20.62 -25.52 24.18
N GLN A 23 -21.34 -25.20 25.25
CA GLN A 23 -22.31 -24.11 25.26
C GLN A 23 -21.63 -22.76 25.04
N ALA A 24 -20.49 -22.49 25.70
CA ALA A 24 -19.72 -21.27 25.50
C ALA A 24 -19.21 -21.14 24.06
N ASP A 25 -18.67 -22.21 23.46
CA ASP A 25 -18.22 -22.24 22.07
C ASP A 25 -19.37 -22.04 21.08
N SER A 26 -20.55 -22.62 21.34
CA SER A 26 -21.75 -22.41 20.53
C SER A 26 -22.19 -20.94 20.60
N LEU A 27 -22.30 -20.39 21.81
CA LEU A 27 -22.69 -19.00 22.03
C LEU A 27 -21.69 -18.03 21.40
N ALA A 28 -20.39 -18.32 21.44
CA ALA A 28 -19.35 -17.52 20.80
C ALA A 28 -19.47 -17.54 19.26
N LYS A 29 -19.78 -18.69 18.66
CA LYS A 29 -20.02 -18.82 17.21
C LYS A 29 -21.31 -18.12 16.78
N ASP A 30 -22.36 -18.22 17.58
CA ASP A 30 -23.65 -17.56 17.32
C ASP A 30 -23.50 -16.03 17.43
N ALA A 31 -22.76 -15.55 18.45
CA ALA A 31 -22.44 -14.14 18.61
C ALA A 31 -21.58 -13.57 17.46
N HIS A 32 -20.73 -14.39 16.83
CA HIS A 32 -19.96 -13.97 15.66
C HIS A 32 -20.85 -13.60 14.46
N SER A 33 -22.07 -14.14 14.40
CA SER A 33 -23.06 -13.87 13.36
C SER A 33 -24.09 -12.80 13.75
N SER A 34 -24.03 -12.31 14.99
CA SER A 34 -24.95 -11.29 15.52
C SER A 34 -24.59 -9.89 15.02
N LEU A 35 -25.61 -9.13 14.59
CA LEU A 35 -25.50 -7.71 14.25
C LEU A 35 -25.46 -6.81 15.50
N GLN A 36 -25.81 -7.33 16.68
CA GLN A 36 -25.79 -6.56 17.91
C GLN A 36 -24.42 -6.66 18.59
N PRO A 37 -23.82 -5.53 19.03
CA PRO A 37 -22.64 -5.55 19.88
C PRO A 37 -22.95 -6.39 21.12
N THR A 38 -22.10 -7.35 21.44
CA THR A 38 -22.21 -8.14 22.67
C THR A 38 -22.27 -7.16 23.84
N THR A 39 -23.33 -7.29 24.62
CA THR A 39 -23.67 -6.40 25.73
C THR A 39 -22.48 -6.15 26.65
N LEU A 40 -22.32 -4.87 26.97
CA LEU A 40 -21.36 -4.27 27.89
C LEU A 40 -20.99 -5.17 29.08
N LEU A 41 -19.69 -5.45 29.17
CA LEU A 41 -19.05 -6.11 30.31
C LEU A 41 -19.46 -5.41 31.62
N SER A 42 -19.86 -6.20 32.61
CA SER A 42 -20.25 -5.77 33.97
C SER A 42 -19.18 -4.95 34.72
N THR A 43 -17.97 -4.81 34.18
CA THR A 43 -16.91 -3.94 34.69
C THR A 43 -17.23 -2.46 34.62
N PHE A 44 -18.20 -2.03 33.81
CA PHE A 44 -18.62 -0.62 33.75
C PHE A 44 -19.52 -0.16 34.92
N CYS A 45 -20.04 -1.09 35.73
CA CYS A 45 -20.98 -0.76 36.80
C CYS A 45 -20.37 -0.02 38.01
N TYR A 46 -19.04 0.09 38.11
CA TYR A 46 -18.35 0.66 39.27
C TYR A 46 -17.45 1.86 38.96
N ALA A 47 -17.36 2.31 37.70
CA ALA A 47 -16.56 3.48 37.35
C ALA A 47 -17.36 4.77 37.58
N PRO A 48 -16.84 5.76 38.33
CA PRO A 48 -17.54 7.03 38.57
C PRO A 48 -17.68 7.90 37.31
N CYS A 49 -16.95 7.58 36.24
CA CYS A 49 -17.06 8.22 34.93
C CYS A 49 -16.80 7.19 33.84
N LEU A 50 -17.69 7.16 32.84
CA LEU A 50 -17.56 6.34 31.64
C LEU A 50 -17.08 7.21 30.48
N LEU A 51 -15.87 6.95 29.98
CA LEU A 51 -15.41 7.60 28.77
C LEU A 51 -16.06 6.94 27.55
N THR A 52 -16.62 7.75 26.67
CA THR A 52 -17.26 7.29 25.44
C THR A 52 -16.67 7.98 24.21
N PHE A 53 -16.72 7.31 23.08
CA PHE A 53 -16.43 7.84 21.76
C PHE A 53 -17.56 7.48 20.80
N ASN A 54 -18.17 8.47 20.16
CA ASN A 54 -19.35 8.26 19.31
C ASN A 54 -20.46 7.45 20.01
N SER A 55 -20.74 7.78 21.27
CA SER A 55 -21.68 7.06 22.14
C SER A 55 -21.32 5.61 22.46
N LEU A 56 -20.12 5.16 22.10
CA LEU A 56 -19.61 3.83 22.41
C LEU A 56 -18.64 3.90 23.61
N PRO A 57 -18.74 2.99 24.56
CA PRO A 57 -17.87 2.96 25.74
C PRO A 57 -16.45 2.56 25.37
N ILE A 58 -15.47 3.26 25.94
CA ILE A 58 -14.05 2.95 25.73
C ILE A 58 -13.62 1.96 26.83
N ASP A 59 -13.35 0.72 26.44
CA ASP A 59 -12.91 -0.37 27.32
C ASP A 59 -11.39 -0.65 27.25
N VAL A 60 -10.67 0.09 26.41
CA VAL A 60 -9.21 0.00 26.23
C VAL A 60 -8.46 1.11 26.98
N ASN A 61 -7.16 0.92 27.15
CA ASN A 61 -6.29 1.95 27.71
C ASN A 61 -6.43 3.28 26.93
N ILE A 62 -6.76 4.36 27.65
CA ILE A 62 -7.05 5.68 27.08
C ILE A 62 -5.90 6.20 26.21
N ARG A 63 -4.64 5.99 26.61
CA ARG A 63 -3.47 6.43 25.83
C ARG A 63 -3.38 5.69 24.50
N HIS A 64 -3.62 4.38 24.51
CA HIS A 64 -3.66 3.57 23.29
C HIS A 64 -4.85 3.93 22.40
N PHE A 65 -5.99 4.29 23.00
CA PHE A 65 -7.16 4.78 22.28
C PHE A 65 -6.89 6.11 21.56
N LEU A 66 -6.36 7.11 22.28
CA LEU A 66 -6.01 8.40 21.70
C LEU A 66 -4.95 8.26 20.60
N ARG A 67 -3.97 7.37 20.77
CA ARG A 67 -3.00 7.04 19.73
C ARG A 67 -3.67 6.45 18.49
N SER A 68 -4.64 5.55 18.68
CA SER A 68 -5.40 4.95 17.58
C SER A 68 -6.19 6.00 16.78
N ILE A 69 -6.78 7.00 17.46
CA ILE A 69 -7.40 8.15 16.79
C ILE A 69 -6.39 8.93 15.95
N ALA A 70 -5.22 9.23 16.51
CA ALA A 70 -4.17 9.95 15.81
C ALA A 70 -3.69 9.18 14.57
N ASP A 71 -3.42 7.87 14.72
CA ASP A 71 -2.98 7.00 13.63
C ASP A 71 -4.06 6.90 12.52
N ALA A 72 -5.34 6.79 12.89
CA ALA A 72 -6.46 6.77 11.94
C ALA A 72 -6.57 8.07 11.13
N ARG A 73 -6.45 9.23 11.80
CA ARG A 73 -6.45 10.54 11.13
C ARG A 73 -5.25 10.73 10.22
N ALA A 74 -4.07 10.27 10.66
CA ALA A 74 -2.84 10.33 9.88
C ALA A 74 -2.97 9.47 8.61
N LEU A 75 -3.50 8.24 8.73
CA LEU A 75 -3.74 7.38 7.58
C LEU A 75 -4.75 7.99 6.63
N LEU A 76 -5.88 8.53 7.12
CA LEU A 76 -6.87 9.20 6.27
C LEU A 76 -6.24 10.35 5.46
N SER A 77 -5.43 11.19 6.13
CA SER A 77 -4.72 12.29 5.49
C SER A 77 -3.75 11.79 4.43
N PHE A 78 -3.02 10.70 4.72
CA PHE A 78 -2.11 10.05 3.79
C PHE A 78 -2.84 9.49 2.56
N CYS A 79 -3.91 8.74 2.75
CA CYS A 79 -4.69 8.13 1.65
C CYS A 79 -5.38 9.18 0.76
N SER A 80 -5.64 10.37 1.31
CA SER A 80 -6.31 11.48 0.61
C SER A 80 -5.34 12.43 -0.11
N LEU A 81 -4.04 12.13 -0.15
CA LEU A 81 -3.09 12.95 -0.90
C LEU A 81 -3.48 12.99 -2.38
N ALA A 82 -3.45 14.19 -2.98
CA ALA A 82 -3.87 14.43 -4.37
C ALA A 82 -3.18 13.49 -5.40
N ARG A 83 -1.95 13.08 -5.10
CA ARG A 83 -1.19 12.14 -5.92
C ARG A 83 -1.79 10.74 -5.98
N PHE A 84 -2.44 10.27 -4.91
CA PHE A 84 -3.11 8.98 -4.89
C PHE A 84 -4.49 9.08 -5.53
N THR A 85 -5.21 10.18 -5.31
CA THR A 85 -6.50 10.41 -5.99
C THR A 85 -6.33 10.57 -7.50
N ALA A 86 -5.17 11.05 -7.98
CA ALA A 86 -4.84 11.10 -9.40
C ALA A 86 -4.64 9.71 -10.02
N LEU A 87 -4.33 8.67 -9.22
CA LEU A 87 -4.21 7.28 -9.69
C LEU A 87 -5.56 6.57 -9.76
N GLY A 88 -6.57 7.09 -9.07
CA GLY A 88 -7.94 6.57 -9.08
C GLY A 88 -8.63 6.67 -7.72
N SER A 89 -9.79 6.04 -7.61
CA SER A 89 -10.55 5.99 -6.36
C SER A 89 -9.72 5.36 -5.23
N PRO A 90 -9.74 5.89 -4.00
CA PRO A 90 -9.08 5.28 -2.84
C PRO A 90 -9.51 3.82 -2.59
N SER A 91 -10.69 3.41 -3.05
CA SER A 91 -11.18 2.03 -2.93
C SER A 91 -10.37 1.01 -3.73
N LEU A 92 -9.60 1.45 -4.72
CA LEU A 92 -8.75 0.60 -5.57
C LEU A 92 -7.51 0.07 -4.82
N PHE A 93 -7.19 0.65 -3.67
CA PHE A 93 -6.00 0.31 -2.89
C PHE A 93 -6.38 -0.35 -1.56
N ASP A 94 -5.57 -1.33 -1.14
CA ASP A 94 -5.62 -1.88 0.21
C ASP A 94 -4.74 -1.04 1.15
N TRP A 95 -5.33 -0.02 1.75
CA TRP A 95 -4.63 0.88 2.67
C TRP A 95 -4.16 0.20 3.95
N ALA A 96 -4.85 -0.85 4.42
CA ALA A 96 -4.40 -1.63 5.57
C ALA A 96 -3.13 -2.41 5.23
N GLY A 97 -3.11 -3.07 4.07
CA GLY A 97 -1.95 -3.76 3.55
C GLY A 97 -0.78 -2.82 3.24
N ILE A 98 -1.03 -1.65 2.65
CA ILE A 98 -0.01 -0.62 2.40
C ILE A 98 0.59 -0.13 3.73
N TYR A 99 -0.24 0.20 4.72
CA TYR A 99 0.24 0.61 6.04
C TYR A 99 1.04 -0.51 6.72
N PHE A 100 0.59 -1.76 6.62
CA PHE A 100 1.35 -2.90 7.11
C PHE A 100 2.73 -2.95 6.45
N CYS A 101 2.80 -2.87 5.12
CA CYS A 101 4.06 -2.89 4.38
C CYS A 101 5.00 -1.73 4.76
N LEU A 102 4.46 -0.56 5.08
CA LEU A 102 5.22 0.60 5.59
C LEU A 102 5.70 0.37 7.02
N SER A 103 4.87 -0.22 7.89
CA SER A 103 5.24 -0.53 9.27
C SER A 103 6.37 -1.56 9.39
N GLN A 104 6.54 -2.41 8.37
CA GLN A 104 7.65 -3.38 8.31
C GLN A 104 9.00 -2.74 7.94
N ILE A 105 9.05 -1.45 7.60
CA ILE A 105 10.30 -0.73 7.35
C ILE A 105 11.07 -0.57 8.66
N LYS A 106 11.88 -1.58 8.99
CA LYS A 106 12.84 -1.53 10.10
C LYS A 106 14.06 -0.74 9.64
N GLY A 107 14.20 0.53 10.04
CA GLY A 107 15.36 1.30 9.59
C GLY A 107 15.52 2.73 10.06
N PHE A 108 14.46 3.44 10.45
CA PHE A 108 14.63 4.83 10.91
C PHE A 108 15.36 4.93 12.26
N ALA A 109 15.31 3.89 13.10
CA ALA A 109 15.84 3.90 14.46
C ALA A 109 17.24 3.27 14.63
N SER A 110 17.81 2.65 13.60
CA SER A 110 19.08 1.92 13.71
C SER A 110 20.12 2.47 12.72
N HIS A 111 20.99 3.35 13.22
CA HIS A 111 22.12 3.92 12.47
C HIS A 111 23.17 2.89 12.01
N ARG A 112 23.00 1.59 12.31
CA ARG A 112 24.09 0.61 12.18
C ARG A 112 23.94 -0.42 11.05
N ASN A 113 22.74 -0.68 10.50
CA ASN A 113 22.54 -1.81 9.57
C ASN A 113 21.56 -1.57 8.39
N GLY A 114 21.13 -0.33 8.12
CA GLY A 114 20.21 -0.04 7.01
C GLY A 114 20.94 0.37 5.72
N ARG A 115 20.33 0.11 4.56
CA ARG A 115 20.58 0.86 3.31
C ARG A 115 19.62 2.06 3.29
N PRO A 116 19.93 3.19 3.95
CA PRO A 116 19.01 4.33 4.05
C PRO A 116 18.56 4.84 2.68
N GLU A 117 19.40 4.70 1.66
CA GLU A 117 19.14 5.10 0.27
C GLU A 117 18.01 4.28 -0.34
N PHE A 118 17.96 2.97 -0.08
CA PHE A 118 16.87 2.11 -0.55
C PHE A 118 15.54 2.50 0.11
N TRP A 119 15.56 2.79 1.42
CA TRP A 119 14.33 3.23 2.10
C TRP A 119 13.83 4.57 1.60
N ILE A 120 14.74 5.52 1.36
CA ILE A 120 14.41 6.80 0.73
C ILE A 120 13.83 6.58 -0.66
N PHE A 121 14.43 5.69 -1.47
CA PHE A 121 13.89 5.30 -2.76
C PHE A 121 12.48 4.74 -2.63
N ARG A 122 12.25 3.78 -1.74
CA ARG A 122 10.95 3.12 -1.55
C ARG A 122 9.85 4.12 -1.13
N ILE A 123 10.15 5.03 -0.21
CA ILE A 123 9.21 6.07 0.21
C ILE A 123 8.94 7.06 -0.94
N LYS A 124 9.98 7.51 -1.64
CA LYS A 124 9.81 8.40 -2.80
C LYS A 124 9.06 7.72 -3.94
N LEU A 125 9.27 6.42 -4.16
CA LEU A 125 8.58 5.62 -5.14
C LEU A 125 7.09 5.53 -4.83
N LEU A 126 6.73 5.18 -3.59
CA LEU A 126 5.34 5.16 -3.14
C LEU A 126 4.66 6.51 -3.30
N LEU A 127 5.40 7.58 -3.00
CA LEU A 127 4.91 8.94 -3.03
C LEU A 127 4.99 9.59 -4.42
N ASP A 128 5.41 8.91 -5.48
CA ASP A 128 5.60 9.54 -6.80
C ASP A 128 6.51 10.80 -6.72
N MET A 129 7.64 10.66 -6.02
CA MET A 129 8.60 11.73 -5.71
C MET A 129 10.02 11.41 -6.15
N LEU A 130 10.23 10.33 -6.91
CA LEU A 130 11.53 10.06 -7.52
C LEU A 130 11.91 11.22 -8.46
N PRO A 131 13.19 11.62 -8.51
CA PRO A 131 13.66 12.68 -9.40
C PRO A 131 13.74 12.21 -10.86
N THR A 132 12.59 11.84 -11.44
CA THR A 132 12.43 11.62 -12.89
C THR A 132 12.58 12.95 -13.64
N LEU A 133 12.86 12.91 -14.95
CA LEU A 133 13.02 14.15 -15.72
C LEU A 133 11.76 15.02 -15.64
N THR A 134 10.57 14.42 -15.77
CA THR A 134 9.28 15.12 -15.64
C THR A 134 9.10 15.80 -14.28
N THR A 135 9.50 15.12 -13.20
CA THR A 135 9.49 15.69 -11.85
C THR A 135 10.47 16.85 -11.72
N LEU A 136 11.64 16.76 -12.35
CA LEU A 136 12.66 17.81 -12.34
C LEU A 136 12.26 19.02 -13.18
N GLN A 137 11.65 18.82 -14.36
CA GLN A 137 11.05 19.86 -15.20
C GLN A 137 10.00 20.66 -14.43
N GLN A 138 9.15 20.00 -13.64
CA GLN A 138 8.16 20.67 -12.80
C GLN A 138 8.80 21.47 -11.66
N ARG A 139 9.84 20.92 -11.00
CA ARG A 139 10.45 21.55 -9.82
C ARG A 139 11.46 22.65 -10.16
N LYS A 140 12.15 22.53 -11.30
CA LYS A 140 13.21 23.43 -11.76
C LYS A 140 13.12 23.66 -13.27
N PRO A 141 12.04 24.29 -13.76
CA PRO A 141 11.84 24.54 -15.18
C PRO A 141 12.93 25.44 -15.79
N TYR A 142 13.64 26.20 -14.97
CA TYR A 142 14.78 27.03 -15.37
C TYR A 142 16.07 26.24 -15.62
N LEU A 143 16.16 24.98 -15.17
CA LEU A 143 17.31 24.08 -15.44
C LEU A 143 16.96 22.96 -16.40
N TYR A 144 15.72 22.48 -16.37
CA TYR A 144 15.28 21.34 -17.17
C TYR A 144 14.23 21.79 -18.17
N SER A 145 14.61 21.79 -19.46
CA SER A 145 13.70 22.18 -20.56
C SER A 145 12.49 21.25 -20.61
N PRO A 146 11.26 21.77 -20.80
CA PRO A 146 10.06 20.96 -20.97
C PRO A 146 10.08 20.09 -22.24
N ASP A 147 10.88 20.46 -23.24
CA ASP A 147 10.99 19.72 -24.51
C ASP A 147 11.87 18.48 -24.41
N TRP A 148 12.63 18.33 -23.32
CA TRP A 148 13.49 17.17 -23.13
C TRP A 148 12.68 15.91 -22.85
N LEU A 149 12.96 14.89 -23.66
CA LEU A 149 12.43 13.54 -23.50
C LEU A 149 13.37 12.69 -22.64
N CYS A 150 12.96 11.46 -22.38
CA CYS A 150 13.76 10.49 -21.64
C CYS A 150 15.18 10.41 -22.19
N PRO A 151 16.21 10.69 -21.38
CA PRO A 151 17.60 10.68 -21.84
C PRO A 151 18.08 9.34 -22.39
N GLN A 152 17.36 8.26 -22.06
CA GLN A 152 17.75 6.89 -22.37
C GLN A 152 17.15 6.37 -23.67
N CYS A 153 15.99 6.86 -24.10
CA CYS A 153 15.32 6.38 -25.31
C CYS A 153 14.89 7.50 -26.26
N ASN A 154 14.89 8.75 -25.79
CA ASN A 154 14.49 9.95 -26.51
C ASN A 154 13.14 9.85 -27.25
N SER A 155 12.20 9.04 -26.73
CA SER A 155 10.92 8.76 -27.41
C SER A 155 9.68 9.20 -26.63
N ALA A 156 9.79 9.37 -25.31
CA ALA A 156 8.68 9.76 -24.45
C ALA A 156 9.20 10.55 -23.24
N PRO A 157 8.35 11.31 -22.53
CA PRO A 157 8.71 11.91 -21.25
C PRO A 157 9.16 10.84 -20.24
N GLU A 158 10.23 11.11 -19.50
CA GLU A 158 10.62 10.21 -18.40
C GLU A 158 9.77 10.52 -17.17
N ASP A 159 8.59 9.91 -17.10
CA ASP A 159 7.78 9.82 -15.89
C ASP A 159 8.07 8.52 -15.13
N LEU A 160 7.38 8.35 -13.99
CA LEU A 160 7.58 7.18 -13.15
C LEU A 160 7.17 5.87 -13.85
N ASN A 161 6.18 5.88 -14.75
CA ASN A 161 5.76 4.68 -15.46
C ASN A 161 6.79 4.33 -16.54
N HIS A 162 7.23 5.34 -17.30
CA HIS A 162 8.25 5.21 -18.32
C HIS A 162 9.57 4.69 -17.74
N LEU A 163 9.91 5.01 -16.49
CA LEU A 163 11.10 4.45 -15.81
C LEU A 163 11.14 2.91 -15.87
N TRP A 164 9.98 2.25 -15.79
CA TRP A 164 9.88 0.79 -15.80
C TRP A 164 9.74 0.22 -17.21
N THR A 165 9.13 0.96 -18.13
CA THR A 165 8.83 0.50 -19.50
C THR A 165 9.78 1.04 -20.56
N CYS A 166 10.75 1.87 -20.17
CA CYS A 166 11.72 2.46 -21.09
C CYS A 166 12.49 1.32 -21.79
N PRO A 167 12.60 1.34 -23.13
CA PRO A 167 13.35 0.30 -23.83
C PRO A 167 14.87 0.40 -23.64
N TYR A 168 15.40 1.52 -23.13
CA TYR A 168 16.85 1.88 -23.07
C TYR A 168 17.60 1.68 -24.39
N ILE A 169 18.60 2.52 -24.67
CA ILE A 169 19.45 2.29 -25.85
C ILE A 169 20.33 1.04 -25.66
N LEU A 170 20.76 0.74 -24.42
CA LEU A 170 21.61 -0.41 -24.10
C LEU A 170 20.75 -1.64 -23.76
N PRO A 171 20.73 -2.69 -24.61
CA PRO A 171 19.87 -3.86 -24.42
C PRO A 171 20.13 -4.62 -23.11
N GLU A 172 21.38 -4.65 -22.63
CA GLU A 172 21.77 -5.34 -21.39
C GLU A 172 21.23 -4.64 -20.13
N LEU A 173 20.87 -3.36 -20.23
CA LEU A 173 20.39 -2.53 -19.13
C LEU A 173 18.91 -2.17 -19.28
N ASN A 174 18.17 -2.92 -20.10
CA ASN A 174 16.79 -2.65 -20.47
C ASN A 174 15.83 -2.76 -19.26
N PRO A 175 15.32 -1.63 -18.74
CA PRO A 175 14.42 -1.64 -17.58
C PRO A 175 13.12 -2.38 -17.85
N CYS A 176 12.60 -2.34 -19.07
CA CYS A 176 11.37 -3.04 -19.45
C CYS A 176 11.54 -4.56 -19.29
N LEU A 177 12.65 -5.12 -19.78
CA LEU A 177 12.93 -6.55 -19.63
C LEU A 177 13.18 -6.93 -18.16
N THR A 178 13.94 -6.10 -17.44
CA THR A 178 14.20 -6.31 -16.00
C THR A 178 12.91 -6.26 -15.20
N HIS A 179 12.08 -5.23 -15.40
CA HIS A 179 10.79 -5.07 -14.72
C HIS A 179 9.88 -6.26 -14.98
N ARG A 180 9.73 -6.69 -16.24
CA ARG A 180 8.95 -7.88 -16.60
C ARG A 180 9.44 -9.13 -15.87
N SER A 181 10.74 -9.39 -15.89
CA SER A 181 11.35 -10.54 -15.21
C SER A 181 11.09 -10.51 -13.70
N GLU A 182 11.26 -9.34 -13.07
CA GLU A 182 11.05 -9.18 -11.63
C GLU A 182 9.57 -9.26 -11.24
N VAL A 183 8.63 -8.80 -12.08
CA VAL A 183 7.18 -8.99 -11.86
C VAL A 183 6.80 -10.48 -11.92
N ILE A 184 7.34 -11.22 -12.90
CA ILE A 184 7.15 -12.69 -13.00
C ILE A 184 7.67 -13.38 -11.73
N LYS A 185 8.90 -13.08 -11.32
CA LYS A 185 9.49 -13.65 -10.09
C LYS A 185 8.65 -13.32 -8.86
N PHE A 186 8.15 -12.09 -8.74
CA PHE A 186 7.31 -11.68 -7.63
C PHE A 186 5.98 -12.44 -7.61
N ARG A 187 5.30 -12.55 -8.76
CA ARG A 187 4.07 -13.34 -8.92
C ARG A 187 4.28 -14.80 -8.53
N ASP A 188 5.31 -15.43 -9.09
CA ASP A 188 5.57 -16.87 -8.90
C ASP A 188 6.00 -17.17 -7.44
N SER A 189 6.73 -16.24 -6.82
CA SER A 189 7.08 -16.32 -5.39
C SER A 189 5.84 -16.16 -4.50
N CYS A 190 4.89 -15.29 -4.87
CA CYS A 190 3.62 -15.18 -4.16
C CYS A 190 2.83 -16.48 -4.28
N LEU A 191 2.65 -16.97 -5.51
CA LEU A 191 1.90 -18.19 -5.80
C LEU A 191 2.46 -19.39 -5.02
N SER A 192 3.77 -19.63 -5.11
CA SER A 192 4.44 -20.72 -4.39
C SER A 192 4.31 -20.58 -2.87
N SER A 193 4.45 -19.37 -2.33
CA SER A 193 4.29 -19.11 -0.89
C SER A 193 2.89 -19.47 -0.40
N PHE A 194 1.84 -19.08 -1.14
CA PHE A 194 0.46 -19.39 -0.76
C PHE A 194 0.13 -20.88 -0.91
N LEU A 195 0.57 -21.51 -2.00
CA LEU A 195 0.38 -22.96 -2.21
C LEU A 195 1.11 -23.81 -1.17
N SER A 196 2.23 -23.31 -0.62
CA SER A 196 2.95 -23.99 0.47
C SER A 196 2.17 -24.02 1.79
N LEU A 197 1.27 -23.06 2.01
CA LEU A 197 0.47 -22.97 3.23
C LEU A 197 -0.81 -23.82 3.15
N LYS A 198 -1.39 -23.93 1.96
CA LYS A 198 -2.63 -24.65 1.73
C LYS A 198 -2.62 -25.20 0.31
N SER A 199 -2.87 -26.50 0.17
CA SER A 199 -3.11 -27.10 -1.13
C SER A 199 -4.40 -26.51 -1.71
N LEU A 200 -4.27 -25.85 -2.86
CA LEU A 200 -5.36 -25.25 -3.62
C LEU A 200 -5.37 -25.84 -5.03
N ASP A 201 -6.53 -25.85 -5.65
CA ASP A 201 -6.73 -26.46 -6.96
C ASP A 201 -6.11 -25.64 -8.11
N ILE A 202 -6.28 -26.14 -9.33
CA ILE A 202 -5.80 -25.48 -10.54
C ILE A 202 -6.59 -24.21 -10.87
N SER A 203 -7.83 -24.08 -10.36
CA SER A 203 -8.66 -22.88 -10.55
C SER A 203 -8.01 -21.69 -9.86
N PHE A 204 -7.59 -21.86 -8.59
CA PHE A 204 -6.88 -20.83 -7.85
C PHE A 204 -5.64 -20.33 -8.60
N GLN A 205 -4.82 -21.24 -9.13
CA GLN A 205 -3.58 -20.87 -9.84
C GLN A 205 -3.87 -20.09 -11.13
N THR A 206 -4.90 -20.52 -11.85
CA THR A 206 -5.34 -19.90 -13.11
C THR A 206 -5.90 -18.50 -12.85
N GLU A 207 -6.81 -18.37 -11.89
CA GLU A 207 -7.42 -17.09 -11.51
C GLU A 207 -6.41 -16.12 -10.91
N PHE A 208 -5.52 -16.60 -10.03
CA PHE A 208 -4.44 -15.81 -9.46
C PHE A 208 -3.55 -15.23 -10.56
N SER A 209 -3.15 -16.06 -11.53
CA SER A 209 -2.27 -15.64 -12.63
C SER A 209 -2.97 -14.70 -13.62
N ALA A 210 -4.30 -14.75 -13.69
CA ALA A 210 -5.13 -13.89 -14.54
C ALA A 210 -5.42 -12.52 -13.94
N LEU A 211 -5.06 -12.26 -12.67
CA LEU A 211 -5.28 -10.94 -12.05
C LEU A 211 -4.55 -9.84 -12.83
N ASP A 212 -5.24 -8.73 -13.07
CA ASP A 212 -4.74 -7.59 -13.85
C ASP A 212 -3.41 -7.03 -13.31
N CYS A 213 -3.17 -7.12 -11.99
CA CYS A 213 -1.92 -6.68 -11.37
C CYS A 213 -0.66 -7.44 -11.84
N TRP A 214 -0.81 -8.58 -12.51
CA TRP A 214 0.29 -9.36 -13.09
C TRP A 214 0.53 -9.11 -14.57
N ASN A 215 -0.29 -8.30 -15.24
CA ASN A 215 -0.07 -7.97 -16.64
C ASN A 215 1.18 -7.08 -16.77
N TYR A 216 2.29 -7.65 -17.23
CA TYR A 216 3.60 -6.99 -17.37
C TYR A 216 4.00 -6.71 -18.83
N GLU A 217 3.32 -7.28 -19.83
CA GLU A 217 3.68 -7.09 -21.24
C GLU A 217 3.41 -5.64 -21.67
N ALA A 218 2.18 -5.19 -21.44
CA ALA A 218 1.80 -3.80 -21.42
C ALA A 218 1.32 -3.50 -19.99
N PRO A 219 2.22 -3.06 -19.09
CA PRO A 219 1.92 -2.98 -17.67
C PRO A 219 0.59 -2.29 -17.38
N SER A 220 -0.33 -3.04 -16.77
CA SER A 220 -1.61 -2.48 -16.34
C SER A 220 -1.37 -1.40 -15.28
N SER A 221 -2.38 -0.57 -15.03
CA SER A 221 -2.32 0.40 -13.92
C SER A 221 -2.06 -0.32 -12.59
N SER A 222 -2.70 -1.47 -12.38
CA SER A 222 -2.52 -2.31 -11.19
C SER A 222 -1.10 -2.85 -11.02
N CYS A 223 -0.45 -3.26 -12.12
CA CYS A 223 0.95 -3.70 -12.12
C CYS A 223 1.89 -2.53 -11.74
N LEU A 224 1.65 -1.35 -12.31
CA LEU A 224 2.41 -0.14 -11.99
C LEU A 224 2.16 0.33 -10.54
N TRP A 225 0.96 0.14 -10.00
CA TRP A 225 0.67 0.39 -8.58
C TRP A 225 1.47 -0.54 -7.66
N LEU A 226 1.51 -1.85 -7.95
CA LEU A 226 2.34 -2.80 -7.21
C LEU A 226 3.82 -2.39 -7.25
N THR A 227 4.30 -1.96 -8.41
CA THR A 227 5.66 -1.43 -8.59
C THR A 227 5.95 -0.27 -7.63
N ARG A 228 4.98 0.64 -7.47
CA ARG A 228 5.05 1.76 -6.52
C ARG A 228 4.95 1.34 -5.04
N GLY A 229 4.55 0.11 -4.75
CA GLY A 229 4.23 -0.36 -3.40
C GLY A 229 2.80 -0.05 -2.94
N LEU A 230 1.92 0.30 -3.89
CA LEU A 230 0.48 0.41 -3.66
C LEU A 230 -0.15 -0.97 -3.92
N LEU A 231 -0.71 -1.59 -2.89
CA LEU A 231 -1.36 -2.90 -3.01
C LEU A 231 -2.75 -2.75 -3.66
N PRO A 232 -3.00 -3.38 -4.82
CA PRO A 232 -4.33 -3.36 -5.43
C PRO A 232 -5.35 -4.12 -4.58
N ALA A 233 -6.53 -3.52 -4.43
CA ALA A 233 -7.65 -4.07 -3.68
C ALA A 233 -8.08 -5.45 -4.15
N HIS A 234 -8.11 -5.67 -5.47
CA HIS A 234 -8.57 -6.92 -6.06
C HIS A 234 -7.62 -8.09 -5.75
N LEU A 235 -6.31 -7.84 -5.65
CA LEU A 235 -5.33 -8.85 -5.27
C LEU A 235 -5.57 -9.32 -3.83
N THR A 236 -5.72 -8.39 -2.90
CA THR A 236 -5.94 -8.75 -1.50
C THR A 236 -7.33 -9.33 -1.27
N ALA A 237 -8.36 -8.82 -1.96
CA ALA A 237 -9.72 -9.38 -1.93
C ALA A 237 -9.78 -10.81 -2.49
N PHE A 238 -9.05 -11.10 -3.57
CA PHE A 238 -8.93 -12.47 -4.10
C PHE A 238 -8.30 -13.41 -3.06
N LEU A 239 -7.14 -13.04 -2.53
CA LEU A 239 -6.41 -13.87 -1.56
C LEU A 239 -7.19 -14.06 -0.24
N ASN A 240 -7.96 -13.06 0.19
CA ASN A 240 -8.73 -13.10 1.44
C ASN A 240 -9.89 -14.10 1.41
N GLN A 241 -10.24 -14.65 0.25
CA GLN A 241 -11.17 -15.77 0.14
C GLN A 241 -10.57 -17.09 0.65
N TYR A 242 -9.23 -17.17 0.69
CA TYR A 242 -8.50 -18.40 0.99
C TYR A 242 -7.64 -18.30 2.25
N PHE A 243 -7.12 -17.10 2.57
CA PHE A 243 -6.15 -16.87 3.63
C PHE A 243 -6.54 -15.68 4.51
N PRO A 244 -6.22 -15.69 5.82
CA PRO A 244 -6.38 -14.51 6.67
C PRO A 244 -5.51 -13.33 6.19
N LEU A 245 -6.03 -12.10 6.30
CA LEU A 245 -5.29 -10.87 5.95
C LEU A 245 -3.91 -10.76 6.61
N SER A 246 -3.76 -11.23 7.85
CA SER A 246 -2.47 -11.23 8.55
C SER A 246 -1.40 -12.06 7.84
N VAL A 247 -1.79 -13.19 7.25
CA VAL A 247 -0.92 -14.07 6.46
C VAL A 247 -0.62 -13.42 5.10
N ILE A 248 -1.65 -12.88 4.45
CA ILE A 248 -1.52 -12.20 3.15
C ILE A 248 -0.53 -11.04 3.25
N TYR A 249 -0.72 -10.15 4.22
CA TYR A 249 0.13 -8.99 4.40
C TYR A 249 1.57 -9.37 4.76
N LYS A 250 1.77 -10.41 5.58
CA LYS A 250 3.11 -10.89 5.92
C LYS A 250 3.87 -11.40 4.70
N ILE A 251 3.23 -12.21 3.85
CA ILE A 251 3.83 -12.77 2.63
C ILE A 251 4.10 -11.66 1.62
N ILE A 252 3.06 -10.89 1.25
CA ILE A 252 3.17 -9.83 0.25
C ILE A 252 4.20 -8.79 0.68
N SER A 253 4.20 -8.35 1.94
CA SER A 253 5.16 -7.34 2.41
C SER A 253 6.61 -7.77 2.28
N SER A 254 6.91 -9.05 2.53
CA SER A 254 8.28 -9.56 2.41
C SER A 254 8.70 -9.61 0.94
N LEU A 255 7.87 -10.21 0.10
CA LEU A 255 8.17 -10.40 -1.32
C LEU A 255 8.18 -9.09 -2.10
N LEU A 256 7.30 -8.14 -1.75
CA LEU A 256 7.28 -6.79 -2.30
C LEU A 256 8.57 -6.03 -1.96
N ASN A 257 9.11 -6.24 -0.76
CA ASN A 257 10.40 -5.64 -0.39
C ASN A 257 11.52 -6.18 -1.28
N ASP A 258 11.59 -7.49 -1.49
CA ASP A 258 12.63 -8.11 -2.33
C ASP A 258 12.52 -7.66 -3.79
N PHE A 259 11.30 -7.61 -4.32
CA PHE A 259 11.00 -7.06 -5.64
C PHE A 259 11.49 -5.60 -5.76
N GLN A 260 11.17 -4.74 -4.80
CA GLN A 260 11.61 -3.33 -4.84
C GLN A 260 13.12 -3.17 -4.65
N VAL A 261 13.79 -4.07 -3.91
CA VAL A 261 15.26 -4.09 -3.83
C VAL A 261 15.87 -4.35 -5.21
N LYS A 262 15.27 -5.23 -6.01
CA LYS A 262 15.72 -5.49 -7.39
C LYS A 262 15.48 -4.30 -8.31
N LEU A 263 14.32 -3.67 -8.26
CA LEU A 263 14.08 -2.43 -9.01
C LEU A 263 15.06 -1.31 -8.64
N TYR A 264 15.38 -1.19 -7.34
CA TYR A 264 16.36 -0.22 -6.87
C TYR A 264 17.75 -0.50 -7.44
N GLY A 265 18.23 -1.75 -7.32
CA GLY A 265 19.58 -2.12 -7.73
C GLY A 265 19.78 -2.11 -9.25
N GLU A 266 18.88 -2.77 -9.99
CA GLU A 266 19.08 -3.08 -11.40
C GLU A 266 18.60 -1.95 -12.33
N ILE A 267 17.58 -1.18 -11.91
CA ILE A 267 17.00 -0.11 -12.74
C ILE A 267 17.39 1.26 -12.19
N TRP A 268 17.03 1.56 -10.94
CA TRP A 268 17.14 2.92 -10.40
C TRP A 268 18.59 3.42 -10.29
N LEU A 269 19.51 2.60 -9.79
CA LEU A 269 20.92 2.98 -9.68
C LEU A 269 21.55 3.18 -11.06
N CYS A 270 21.34 2.25 -11.98
CA CYS A 270 21.82 2.34 -13.35
C CYS A 270 21.31 3.62 -14.04
N ARG A 271 19.99 3.86 -13.95
CA ARG A 271 19.36 5.09 -14.42
C ARG A 271 20.03 6.34 -13.88
N ASN A 272 20.33 6.41 -12.58
CA ASN A 272 20.91 7.61 -11.99
C ASN A 272 22.33 7.89 -12.49
N VAL A 273 23.15 6.85 -12.69
CA VAL A 273 24.49 6.99 -13.27
C VAL A 273 24.39 7.61 -14.67
N LEU A 274 23.53 7.05 -15.53
CA LEU A 274 23.38 7.53 -16.89
C LEU A 274 22.71 8.92 -16.95
N PHE A 275 21.75 9.18 -16.08
CA PHE A 275 21.10 10.48 -15.96
C PHE A 275 22.09 11.57 -15.53
N HIS A 276 23.01 11.28 -14.61
CA HIS A 276 24.05 12.22 -14.23
C HIS A 276 25.02 12.55 -15.37
N ALA A 277 25.48 11.54 -16.11
CA ALA A 277 26.31 11.77 -17.30
C ALA A 277 25.57 12.59 -18.36
N TRP A 278 24.28 12.33 -18.54
CA TRP A 278 23.45 13.14 -19.43
C TRP A 278 23.29 14.59 -18.93
N GLU A 279 23.03 14.81 -17.63
CA GLU A 279 22.95 16.16 -17.06
C GLU A 279 24.24 16.96 -17.28
N GLU A 280 25.40 16.33 -17.12
CA GLU A 280 26.71 16.95 -17.41
C GLU A 280 26.84 17.34 -18.89
N SER A 281 26.35 16.50 -19.81
CA SER A 281 26.30 16.82 -21.24
C SER A 281 25.40 18.01 -21.58
N GLN A 282 24.40 18.29 -20.74
CA GLN A 282 23.54 19.47 -20.84
C GLN A 282 24.10 20.70 -20.10
N GLY A 283 25.30 20.61 -19.52
CA GLY A 283 25.91 21.68 -18.74
C GLY A 283 25.34 21.85 -17.32
N ILE A 284 24.55 20.90 -16.82
CA ILE A 284 23.91 20.97 -15.50
C ILE A 284 24.87 20.42 -14.43
N SER A 285 25.59 21.32 -13.75
CA SER A 285 26.47 20.97 -12.62
C SER A 285 25.73 20.89 -11.28
N ALA A 286 26.34 20.27 -10.27
CA ALA A 286 25.82 20.29 -8.89
C ALA A 286 25.59 21.72 -8.36
N ALA A 287 26.47 22.67 -8.73
CA ALA A 287 26.34 24.07 -8.35
C ALA A 287 25.14 24.77 -9.01
N SER A 288 24.77 24.38 -10.24
CA SER A 288 23.56 24.91 -10.90
C SER A 288 22.29 24.47 -10.16
N LYS A 289 22.27 23.24 -9.64
CA LYS A 289 21.15 22.69 -8.87
C LYS A 289 20.97 23.36 -7.51
N LEU A 290 22.00 23.96 -6.93
CA LEU A 290 21.89 24.68 -5.65
C LEU A 290 21.37 26.11 -5.81
N ARG A 291 21.50 26.71 -6.99
CA ARG A 291 21.00 28.06 -7.26
C ARG A 291 19.48 28.04 -7.49
N GLY A 292 18.78 28.91 -6.77
CA GLY A 292 17.39 29.25 -7.08
C GLY A 292 17.29 29.98 -8.42
N PRO A 293 16.07 30.15 -8.96
CA PRO A 293 15.88 30.89 -10.21
C PRO A 293 16.54 32.27 -10.09
N SER A 294 17.47 32.58 -10.99
CA SER A 294 18.03 33.93 -11.10
C SER A 294 16.90 34.88 -11.47
N THR A 295 16.77 35.99 -10.74
CA THR A 295 15.74 37.04 -10.88
C THR A 295 15.76 37.82 -12.20
N ASN A 296 16.35 37.28 -13.27
CA ASN A 296 16.38 37.94 -14.57
C ASN A 296 15.19 37.49 -15.42
N SER A 297 14.13 38.29 -15.33
CA SER A 297 13.11 38.60 -16.35
C SER A 297 12.88 37.53 -17.45
N PHE A 298 11.88 36.68 -17.24
CA PHE A 298 11.10 36.09 -18.33
C PHE A 298 9.65 36.57 -18.24
N PRO A 299 8.96 36.81 -19.36
CA PRO A 299 7.61 37.34 -19.35
C PRO A 299 6.64 36.28 -18.81
N ASN A 300 5.77 36.70 -17.90
CA ASN A 300 4.72 35.89 -17.31
C ASN A 300 3.78 35.33 -18.39
N THR A 301 4.02 34.11 -18.87
CA THR A 301 2.97 33.29 -19.49
C THR A 301 2.15 32.66 -18.37
N THR A 302 1.09 33.36 -17.98
CA THR A 302 0.04 32.81 -17.12
C THR A 302 -0.70 31.73 -17.92
N SER A 303 -0.29 30.47 -17.75
CA SER A 303 -1.12 29.34 -18.16
C SER A 303 -2.30 29.25 -17.18
N PRO A 304 -3.56 29.16 -17.64
CA PRO A 304 -4.67 28.96 -16.75
C PRO A 304 -4.61 27.52 -16.22
N GLN A 305 -4.05 27.37 -15.02
CA GLN A 305 -4.26 26.17 -14.21
C GLN A 305 -5.75 26.07 -13.88
N GLN A 306 -6.50 25.34 -14.69
CA GLN A 306 -7.75 24.74 -14.24
C GLN A 306 -7.41 23.62 -13.25
N HIS A 307 -7.13 23.99 -12.01
CA HIS A 307 -7.29 23.09 -10.88
C HIS A 307 -8.78 22.87 -10.64
N ASN A 308 -9.43 22.09 -11.50
CA ASN A 308 -10.65 21.41 -11.12
C ASN A 308 -10.27 20.28 -10.15
N SER A 309 -10.00 20.65 -8.90
CA SER A 309 -10.00 19.69 -7.81
C SER A 309 -11.44 19.27 -7.56
N SER A 310 -11.93 18.26 -8.29
CA SER A 310 -13.00 17.45 -7.71
C SER A 310 -12.35 16.71 -6.54
N LEU A 311 -12.51 17.26 -5.34
CA LEU A 311 -12.22 16.53 -4.12
C LEU A 311 -13.01 15.22 -4.21
N ALA A 312 -12.34 14.10 -4.42
CA ALA A 312 -12.94 12.82 -4.08
C ALA A 312 -13.10 12.86 -2.56
N SER A 313 -14.25 13.32 -2.08
CA SER A 313 -14.54 13.47 -0.67
C SER A 313 -14.68 12.07 -0.07
N VAL A 314 -13.57 11.49 0.39
CA VAL A 314 -13.66 10.57 1.51
C VAL A 314 -14.29 11.39 2.62
N SER A 315 -15.49 11.01 3.08
CA SER A 315 -16.19 11.74 4.14
C SER A 315 -15.20 11.99 5.29
N GLN A 316 -15.12 13.24 5.76
CA GLN A 316 -14.26 13.65 6.88
C GLN A 316 -14.53 12.81 8.15
N ASP A 317 -15.68 12.13 8.19
CA ASP A 317 -16.13 11.25 9.27
C ASP A 317 -15.69 9.78 9.10
N SER A 318 -14.94 9.43 8.04
CA SER A 318 -14.55 8.03 7.79
C SER A 318 -13.71 7.46 8.92
N TRP A 319 -12.79 8.24 9.52
CA TRP A 319 -12.00 7.78 10.65
C TRP A 319 -12.83 7.58 11.93
N ILE A 320 -13.93 8.32 12.11
CA ILE A 320 -14.88 8.13 13.23
C ILE A 320 -15.52 6.75 13.09
N SER A 321 -15.92 6.38 11.88
CA SER A 321 -16.49 5.06 11.60
C SER A 321 -15.50 3.90 11.82
N TRP A 322 -14.20 4.12 11.53
CA TRP A 322 -13.14 3.12 11.75
C TRP A 322 -12.93 2.85 13.24
N ILE A 323 -12.82 3.92 14.04
CA ILE A 323 -12.65 3.82 15.48
C ILE A 323 -13.91 3.23 16.12
N SER A 324 -15.11 3.65 15.70
CA SER A 324 -16.38 3.09 16.19
C SER A 324 -16.49 1.59 15.93
N SER A 325 -16.09 1.13 14.73
CA SER A 325 -16.09 -0.29 14.36
C SER A 325 -15.11 -1.11 15.21
N SER A 326 -13.94 -0.54 15.55
CA SER A 326 -12.97 -1.20 16.43
C SER A 326 -13.48 -1.37 17.86
N ILE A 327 -14.26 -0.41 18.37
CA ILE A 327 -14.90 -0.51 19.70
C ILE A 327 -15.99 -1.58 19.67
N ILE A 328 -16.82 -1.62 18.62
CA ILE A 328 -17.94 -2.57 18.50
C ILE A 328 -17.46 -4.02 18.34
N ARG A 329 -16.43 -4.25 17.51
CA ARG A 329 -16.04 -5.60 17.06
C ARG A 329 -14.76 -6.13 17.71
N GLY A 330 -14.07 -5.29 18.47
CA GLY A 330 -12.72 -5.57 18.94
C GLY A 330 -11.67 -5.57 17.82
N GLY A 331 -10.39 -5.61 18.20
CA GLY A 331 -9.26 -5.65 17.27
C GLY A 331 -8.80 -4.28 16.77
N SER A 332 -7.88 -4.27 15.79
CA SER A 332 -7.30 -3.02 15.26
C SER A 332 -8.29 -2.29 14.35
N TRP A 333 -8.41 -0.96 14.47
CA TRP A 333 -9.21 -0.15 13.54
C TRP A 333 -8.75 -0.31 12.09
N ILE A 334 -7.48 -0.69 11.86
CA ILE A 334 -6.92 -0.86 10.52
C ILE A 334 -7.41 -2.13 9.81
N SER A 335 -7.69 -3.20 10.56
CA SER A 335 -8.28 -4.43 10.00
C SER A 335 -9.73 -4.23 9.56
N HIS A 336 -10.36 -3.12 9.95
CA HIS A 336 -11.74 -2.78 9.61
C HIS A 336 -11.85 -1.83 8.41
N LEU A 337 -10.73 -1.48 7.75
CA LEU A 337 -10.74 -0.67 6.52
C LEU A 337 -11.47 -1.35 5.35
N ASP A 338 -11.47 -2.69 5.30
CA ASP A 338 -12.22 -3.48 4.31
C ASP A 338 -13.74 -3.32 4.42
N PHE A 339 -14.27 -2.94 5.60
CA PHE A 339 -15.71 -2.83 5.80
C PHE A 339 -16.32 -1.63 5.04
N LEU A 340 -15.56 -0.56 4.80
CA LEU A 340 -16.04 0.58 4.01
C LEU A 340 -16.20 0.25 2.52
N ARG A 341 -15.53 -0.77 2.00
CA ARG A 341 -15.74 -1.24 0.61
C ARG A 341 -17.15 -1.77 0.37
N ARG A 342 -17.88 -2.16 1.44
CA ARG A 342 -19.26 -2.67 1.34
C ARG A 342 -20.33 -1.59 1.52
N LEU A 343 -19.99 -0.41 2.02
CA LEU A 343 -20.93 0.69 2.29
C LEU A 343 -20.95 1.77 1.20
N THR A 344 -20.12 1.66 0.16
CA THR A 344 -20.18 2.55 -1.02
C THR A 344 -21.18 2.08 -2.10
N VAL A 345 -21.96 1.03 -1.85
CA VAL A 345 -23.22 0.83 -2.60
C VAL A 345 -24.24 1.78 -1.99
N GLN A 346 -24.57 2.82 -2.76
CA GLN A 346 -25.47 3.94 -2.46
C GLN A 346 -26.47 3.70 -1.31
N PRO A 347 -26.59 4.62 -0.32
CA PRO A 347 -27.89 4.81 0.28
C PRO A 347 -28.78 5.43 -0.80
N LEU A 348 -29.69 4.60 -1.34
CA LEU A 348 -30.90 5.08 -1.99
C LEU A 348 -31.45 6.22 -1.13
N ARG A 349 -31.45 7.43 -1.69
CA ARG A 349 -32.27 8.53 -1.19
C ARG A 349 -33.72 8.07 -1.25
N ILE A 350 -34.23 7.54 -0.16
CA ILE A 350 -35.67 7.55 0.08
C ILE A 350 -35.94 8.93 0.69
N SER A 351 -36.25 9.87 -0.21
CA SER A 351 -36.85 11.15 0.17
C SER A 351 -38.32 10.94 0.48
N PHE A 352 -38.71 11.46 1.63
CA PHE A 352 -40.01 11.57 2.27
C PHE A 352 -41.23 11.75 1.36
N TRP A 353 -42.34 11.17 1.82
CA TRP A 353 -43.55 11.92 2.17
C TRP A 353 -43.94 11.59 3.61
#